data_AF-A0A7W0GDG8-F1
#
_entry.id   AF-A0A7W0GDG8-F1
#
_cell.length_a   1.000
_cell.length_b   1.000
_cell.length_c   1.000
_cell.angle_alpha   90.00
_cell.angle_beta   90.00
_cell.angle_gamma   90.00
#
_symmetry.space_group_name_H-M   'P 1'
#
loop_
_entity.id
_entity.type
_entity.pdbx_description
1 polymer ?
#
loop_
_entity_poly.entity_id
_entity_poly.type
_entity_poly.pdbx_seq_one_letter_code
_entity_poly.pdbx_strand_id
1 'polypeptide(L)'
;MWHSVFEAIGMDPDAGVTWTLSIFFLVVTVRILLFRFFIKQVKSQRAMQELQPDIQKLRQQYGADRQGMAKAQQDLFRERGVNPLAGCLPIILQAPVFLALFHVL
;
A
#
# COMPACT_ATOMS: atom_id res chain seq x y z
N MET A 1 -4.77 -7.57 25.07
CA MET A 1 -3.99 -6.32 24.99
C MET A 1 -4.84 -5.13 25.38
N TRP A 2 -5.80 -4.64 24.58
CA TRP A 2 -6.61 -3.48 24.98
C TRP A 2 -7.70 -3.77 26.03
N HIS A 3 -8.34 -4.94 25.98
CA HIS A 3 -9.29 -5.39 27.01
C HIS A 3 -8.63 -5.43 28.41
N SER A 4 -7.42 -5.97 28.47
CA SER A 4 -6.60 -6.07 29.69
C SER A 4 -6.16 -4.70 30.22
N VAL A 5 -5.92 -3.74 29.32
CA VAL A 5 -5.59 -2.35 29.68
C VAL A 5 -6.82 -1.64 30.25
N PHE A 6 -8.02 -1.85 29.68
CA PHE A 6 -9.24 -1.22 30.18
C PHE A 6 -9.77 -1.84 31.48
N GLU A 7 -9.58 -3.14 31.70
CA GLU A 7 -9.78 -3.77 33.03
C GLU A 7 -8.83 -3.16 34.08
N ALA A 8 -7.56 -2.95 33.74
CA ALA A 8 -6.58 -2.36 34.66
C ALA A 8 -6.88 -0.88 35.01
N ILE A 9 -7.70 -0.20 34.21
CA ILE A 9 -8.16 1.19 34.44
C ILE A 9 -9.49 1.21 35.23
N GLY A 10 -10.06 0.05 35.57
CA GLY A 10 -11.23 -0.10 36.44
C GLY A 10 -12.58 -0.14 35.72
N MET A 11 -12.62 -0.43 34.42
CA MET A 11 -13.88 -0.64 33.68
C MET A 11 -14.33 -2.11 33.74
N ASP A 12 -15.63 -2.33 33.96
CA ASP A 12 -16.25 -3.67 33.97
C ASP A 12 -15.98 -4.42 32.65
N PRO A 13 -15.40 -5.63 32.70
CA PRO A 13 -15.07 -6.40 31.50
C PRO A 13 -16.30 -6.89 30.71
N ASP A 14 -17.43 -7.08 31.40
CA ASP A 14 -18.70 -7.54 30.81
C ASP A 14 -19.56 -6.38 30.27
N ALA A 15 -19.15 -5.13 30.46
CA ALA A 15 -19.82 -4.00 29.85
C ALA A 15 -19.50 -3.96 28.34
N GLY A 16 -20.54 -4.01 27.49
CA GLY A 16 -20.39 -3.90 26.03
C GLY A 16 -19.64 -2.65 25.55
N VAL A 17 -19.57 -1.62 26.41
CA VAL A 17 -18.81 -0.39 26.19
C VAL A 17 -17.30 -0.65 26.20
N THR A 18 -16.79 -1.45 27.14
CA THR A 18 -15.38 -1.84 27.27
C THR A 18 -14.92 -2.63 26.04
N TRP A 19 -15.80 -3.49 25.53
CA TRP A 19 -15.60 -4.25 24.29
C TRP A 19 -15.52 -3.34 23.05
N THR A 20 -16.45 -2.39 22.93
CA THR A 20 -16.48 -1.46 21.80
C THR A 20 -15.28 -0.53 21.80
N LEU A 21 -14.88 0.00 22.97
CA LEU A 21 -13.69 0.83 23.12
C LEU A 21 -12.40 0.05 22.77
N SER A 22 -12.32 -1.21 23.17
CA SER A 22 -11.19 -2.09 22.87
C SER A 22 -11.00 -2.29 21.37
N ILE A 23 -12.08 -2.58 20.65
CA ILE A 23 -12.03 -2.74 19.19
C ILE A 23 -11.69 -1.41 18.53
N PHE A 24 -12.31 -0.31 18.96
CA PHE A 24 -12.04 1.02 18.40
C PHE A 24 -10.56 1.40 18.53
N PHE A 25 -9.97 1.28 19.72
CA PHE A 25 -8.56 1.60 19.95
C PHE A 25 -7.61 0.66 19.20
N LEU A 26 -7.95 -0.62 19.10
CA LEU A 26 -7.19 -1.56 18.27
C LEU A 26 -7.18 -1.11 16.80
N VAL A 27 -8.34 -0.78 16.24
CA VAL A 27 -8.47 -0.32 14.85
C VAL A 27 -7.72 0.99 14.64
N VAL A 28 -7.83 1.96 15.55
CA VAL A 28 -7.11 3.24 15.47
C VAL A 28 -5.59 3.02 15.51
N THR A 29 -5.11 2.17 16.43
CA THR A 29 -3.68 1.86 16.55
C THR A 29 -3.13 1.24 15.27
N VAL A 30 -3.84 0.25 14.72
CA VAL A 30 -3.48 -0.41 13.46
C VAL A 30 -3.53 0.58 12.30
N ARG A 31 -4.56 1.43 12.22
CA ARG A 31 -4.68 2.46 11.18
C ARG A 31 -3.54 3.47 11.23
N ILE A 32 -3.09 3.90 12.42
CA ILE A 32 -1.96 4.82 12.58
C ILE A 32 -0.64 4.18 12.13
N LEU A 33 -0.41 2.92 12.51
CA LEU A 33 0.76 2.15 12.04
C LEU A 33 0.76 1.99 10.52
N LEU A 34 -0.39 1.61 9.95
CA LEU A 34 -0.56 1.46 8.50
C LEU A 34 -0.48 2.81 7.75
N PHE A 35 -0.90 3.91 8.36
CA PHE A 35 -0.85 5.24 7.74
C PHE A 35 0.58 5.67 7.40
N ARG A 36 1.54 5.42 8.31
CA ARG A 36 2.97 5.65 8.05
C ARG A 36 3.47 4.84 6.85
N PHE A 37 2.99 3.61 6.70
CA PHE A 37 3.31 2.74 5.57
C PHE A 37 2.63 3.21 4.28
N PHE A 38 1.38 3.65 4.35
CA PHE A 38 0.61 4.16 3.23
C PHE A 38 1.25 5.41 2.63
N ILE A 39 1.78 6.33 3.46
CA ILE A 39 2.53 7.50 2.97
C ILE A 39 3.74 7.09 2.11
N LYS A 40 4.48 6.05 2.52
CA LYS A 40 5.61 5.53 1.73
C LYS A 40 5.13 4.96 0.39
N GLN A 41 4.00 4.25 0.39
CA GLN A 41 3.38 3.75 -0.86
C GLN A 41 2.97 4.89 -1.79
N VAL A 42 2.32 5.94 -1.28
CA VAL A 42 1.88 7.11 -2.07
C VAL A 42 3.07 7.85 -2.68
N LYS A 43 4.16 8.03 -1.92
CA LYS A 43 5.38 8.66 -2.42
C LYS A 43 5.97 7.88 -3.61
N SER A 44 6.01 6.55 -3.52
CA SER A 44 6.50 5.71 -4.62
C SER A 44 5.61 5.80 -5.86
N GLN A 45 4.29 5.89 -5.69
CA GLN A 45 3.37 6.05 -6.83
C GLN A 45 3.56 7.38 -7.55
N ARG A 46 3.78 8.48 -6.81
CA ARG A 46 4.05 9.80 -7.40
C ARG A 46 5.36 9.83 -8.20
N ALA A 47 6.43 9.24 -7.68
CA ALA A 47 7.70 9.14 -8.41
C ALA A 47 7.54 8.41 -9.76
N MET A 48 6.62 7.45 -9.84
CA MET A 48 6.31 6.72 -11.07
C MET A 48 5.48 7.55 -12.06
N GLN A 49 4.61 8.44 -11.56
CA GLN A 49 3.87 9.40 -12.39
C GLN A 49 4.79 10.43 -13.03
N GLU A 50 5.80 10.90 -12.30
CA GLU A 50 6.82 11.82 -12.84
C GLU A 50 7.68 11.17 -13.94
N LEU A 51 7.83 9.84 -13.92
CA LEU A 51 8.53 9.06 -14.96
C LEU A 51 7.70 8.80 -16.22
N GLN A 52 6.37 8.88 -16.16
CA GLN A 52 5.51 8.67 -17.34
C GLN A 52 5.88 9.51 -18.56
N PRO A 53 6.15 10.84 -18.47
CA PRO A 53 6.51 11.63 -19.64
C PRO A 53 7.82 11.17 -20.28
N ASP A 54 8.82 10.78 -19.49
CA ASP A 54 10.10 10.31 -20.01
C ASP A 54 9.95 8.94 -20.69
N ILE A 55 9.10 8.05 -20.13
CA ILE A 55 8.72 6.78 -20.78
C ILE A 55 8.01 7.04 -22.11
N GLN A 56 7.16 8.07 -22.21
CA GLN A 56 6.49 8.44 -23.46
C GLN A 56 7.48 8.93 -24.52
N LYS A 57 8.45 9.76 -24.15
CA LYS A 57 9.54 10.17 -25.06
C LYS A 57 10.35 8.98 -25.55
N LEU A 58 10.68 8.05 -24.64
CA LEU A 58 11.41 6.82 -24.97
C LEU A 58 10.60 5.93 -25.92
N ARG A 59 9.29 5.82 -25.72
CA ARG A 59 8.38 5.11 -26.64
C ARG A 59 8.35 5.76 -28.03
N GLN A 60 8.39 7.08 -28.13
CA GLN A 60 8.42 7.78 -29.42
C GLN A 60 9.75 7.54 -30.15
N GLN A 61 10.88 7.48 -29.43
CA GLN A 61 12.20 7.22 -30.00
C GLN A 61 12.36 5.76 -30.47
N TYR A 62 11.89 4.79 -29.67
CA TYR A 62 12.11 3.37 -29.96
C TYR A 62 10.96 2.69 -30.72
N GLY A 63 9.76 3.29 -30.78
CA GLY A 63 8.66 2.93 -31.68
C GLY A 63 8.40 1.42 -31.84
N ALA A 64 9.00 0.82 -32.88
CA ALA A 64 8.85 -0.59 -33.25
C ALA A 64 9.85 -1.54 -32.55
N ASP A 65 10.97 -1.03 -32.03
CA ASP A 65 11.98 -1.83 -31.35
C ASP A 65 11.61 -2.09 -29.89
N ARG A 66 10.83 -3.15 -29.67
CA ARG A 66 10.41 -3.56 -28.32
C ARG A 66 11.58 -4.00 -27.44
N GLN A 67 12.65 -4.57 -28.00
CA GLN A 67 13.79 -5.04 -27.22
C GLN A 67 14.64 -3.85 -26.74
N GLY A 68 14.94 -2.91 -27.65
CA GLY A 68 15.61 -1.66 -27.31
C GLY A 68 14.82 -0.84 -26.30
N MET A 69 13.49 -0.75 -26.48
CA MET A 69 12.60 -0.07 -25.54
C MET A 69 12.64 -0.70 -24.14
N ALA A 70 12.56 -2.04 -24.03
CA ALA A 70 12.57 -2.71 -22.73
C ALA A 70 13.88 -2.45 -21.97
N LYS A 71 15.01 -2.46 -22.68
CA LYS A 71 16.32 -2.20 -22.09
C LYS A 71 16.48 -0.74 -21.66
N ALA A 72 16.15 0.20 -22.54
CA ALA A 72 16.22 1.63 -22.24
C ALA A 72 15.28 2.03 -21.09
N GLN A 73 14.10 1.41 -21.02
CA GLN A 73 13.15 1.64 -19.94
C GLN A 73 13.68 1.11 -18.59
N GLN A 74 14.34 -0.06 -18.59
CA GLN A 74 15.01 -0.60 -17.40
C GLN A 74 16.16 0.30 -16.94
N ASP A 75 16.97 0.81 -17.85
CA ASP A 75 18.08 1.70 -17.53
C ASP A 75 17.58 3.06 -17.01
N LEU A 76 16.51 3.62 -17.58
CA LEU A 76 15.85 4.83 -17.08
C LEU A 76 15.32 4.64 -15.64
N PHE A 77 14.74 3.48 -15.33
CA PHE A 77 14.29 3.17 -13.97
C PHE A 77 15.45 3.07 -12.98
N ARG A 78 16.60 2.52 -13.41
CA ARG A 78 17.82 2.45 -12.59
C ARG A 78 18.43 3.82 -12.34
N GLU A 79 18.56 4.66 -13.37
CA GLU A 79 19.11 6.02 -13.26
C GLU A 79 18.28 6.90 -12.31
N ARG A 80 16.95 6.79 -12.38
CA ARG A 80 16.04 7.56 -11.51
C ARG A 80 15.81 6.91 -10.14
N GLY A 81 16.32 5.70 -9.90
CA GLY A 81 16.22 5.00 -8.62
C GLY A 81 14.78 4.63 -8.21
N VAL A 82 13.87 4.49 -9.17
CA VAL A 82 12.45 4.19 -8.90
C VAL A 82 12.19 2.70 -9.07
N ASN A 83 11.64 2.06 -8.03
CA ASN A 83 11.33 0.64 -8.06
C ASN A 83 9.91 0.40 -8.62
N PRO A 84 9.74 -0.15 -9.84
CA PRO A 84 8.42 -0.36 -10.45
C PRO A 84 7.52 -1.29 -9.62
N LEU A 85 8.11 -2.18 -8.82
CA LEU A 85 7.39 -3.10 -7.93
C LEU A 85 6.76 -2.42 -6.72
N ALA A 86 7.24 -1.24 -6.33
CA ALA A 86 6.61 -0.49 -5.25
C ALA A 86 5.28 0.16 -5.68
N GLY A 87 5.05 0.30 -7.00
CA GLY A 87 3.80 0.81 -7.57
C GLY A 87 2.67 -0.22 -7.65
N CYS A 88 2.96 -1.53 -7.72
CA CYS A 88 1.94 -2.60 -7.73
C CYS A 88 1.55 -3.11 -6.34
N LEU A 89 2.27 -2.68 -5.30
CA LEU A 89 1.99 -2.99 -3.88
C LEU A 89 0.53 -2.74 -3.43
N PRO A 90 -0.17 -1.65 -3.84
CA PRO A 90 -1.58 -1.46 -3.49
C PRO A 90 -2.53 -2.48 -4.14
N ILE A 91 -2.20 -2.98 -5.34
CA ILE A 91 -3.01 -3.99 -6.03
C ILE A 91 -2.89 -5.35 -5.35
N ILE A 92 -1.69 -5.72 -4.89
CA ILE A 92 -1.46 -6.94 -4.11
C ILE A 92 -2.23 -6.90 -2.79
N LEU A 93 -2.34 -5.72 -2.16
CA LEU A 93 -3.15 -5.55 -0.95
C LEU A 93 -4.67 -5.62 -1.22
N GLN A 94 -5.12 -5.32 -2.44
CA GLN A 94 -6.52 -5.33 -2.82
C GLN A 94 -7.01 -6.71 -3.31
N ALA A 95 -6.14 -7.51 -3.93
CA ALA A 95 -6.41 -8.90 -4.31
C ALA A 95 -7.00 -9.79 -3.18
N PRO A 96 -6.50 -9.76 -1.93
CA PRO A 96 -7.05 -10.59 -0.85
C PRO A 96 -8.48 -10.21 -0.45
N VAL A 97 -8.94 -8.98 -0.68
CA VAL A 97 -10.33 -8.58 -0.43
C VAL A 97 -11.28 -9.29 -1.40
N PHE A 98 -10.88 -9.43 -2.66
CA PHE A 98 -11.65 -10.18 -3.65
C PHE A 98 -11.67 -11.69 -3.35
N LEU A 99 -10.55 -12.27 -2.92
CA LEU A 99 -10.50 -13.69 -2.53
C LEU A 99 -11.34 -13.98 -1.29
N ALA A 100 -11.34 -13.09 -0.29
CA ALA A 100 -12.18 -13.22 0.89
C ALA A 100 -13.68 -13.21 0.54
N LEU A 101 -14.09 -12.36 -0.41
CA LEU A 101 -15.48 -12.33 -0.90
C LEU A 101 -15.87 -13.58 -1.68
N PHE A 102 -14.98 -14.13 -2.51
CA PHE A 102 -15.22 -15.40 -3.23
C PHE A 102 -15.24 -16.63 -2.32
N HIS A 103 -14.54 -16.59 -1.18
CA HIS A 103 -14.49 -17.72 -0.24
C HIS A 103 -15.62 -17.68 0.82
N VAL A 104 -16.33 -16.56 0.94
CA VAL A 104 -17.48 -16.40 1.86
C VAL A 104 -18.82 -16.77 1.21
N LEU A 105 -18.88 -16.84 -0.13
CA LEU A 105 -20.07 -17.22 -0.89
C LEU A 105 -20.09 -18.72 -1.22
#